data_AF-A0A520KUE6-F1
#
_entry.id   AF-A0A520KUE6-F1
#
_cell.length_a   1.000
_cell.length_b   1.000
_cell.length_c   1.000
_cell.angle_alpha   90.00
_cell.angle_beta   90.00
_cell.angle_gamma   90.00
#
_symmetry.space_group_name_H-M   'P 1'
#
loop_
_entity.id
_entity.type
_entity.pdbx_description
1 polymer ?
#
loop_
_entity_poly.entity_id
_entity_poly.type
_entity_poly.pdbx_seq_one_letter_code
_entity_poly.pdbx_strand_id
1 'polypeptide(L)' 'MRQIPYVQAINETLHQMMGKDKNVFLIGQGVTSHWYVGTTTVRLIDRFPERVINTPVYQEVYDEVSSYLYL' A
#
# COMPACT_ATOMS: atom_id res chain seq x y z
N MET A 1 26.68 -2.33 -1.78
CA MET A 1 25.28 -1.96 -1.51
C MET A 1 24.81 -1.00 -2.58
N ARG A 2 23.60 -1.20 -3.12
CA ARG A 2 23.02 -0.29 -4.11
C ARG A 2 22.41 0.92 -3.39
N GLN A 3 22.65 2.13 -3.91
CA GLN A 3 22.04 3.36 -3.40
C GLN A 3 20.78 3.67 -4.21
N ILE A 4 19.66 3.90 -3.53
CA ILE A 4 18.39 4.29 -4.12
C ILE A 4 17.72 5.38 -3.29
N PRO A 5 16.91 6.25 -3.91
CA PRO A 5 16.04 7.16 -3.19
C PRO A 5 15.18 6.42 -2.17
N TYR A 6 14.99 7.03 -1.00
CA TYR A 6 14.17 6.48 0.09
C TYR A 6 12.77 6.05 -0.38
N VAL A 7 12.14 6.86 -1.22
CA VAL A 7 10.85 6.57 -1.86
C VAL A 7 10.85 5.29 -2.70
N GLN A 8 11.94 5.04 -3.44
CA GLN A 8 12.09 3.82 -4.24
C GLN A 8 12.34 2.61 -3.35
N ALA A 9 13.05 2.78 -2.23
CA ALA A 9 13.25 1.71 -1.26
C ALA A 9 11.92 1.24 -0.65
N ILE A 10 11.03 2.19 -0.31
CA ILE A 10 9.68 1.86 0.18
C ILE A 10 8.88 1.13 -0.91
N ASN A 11 8.83 1.67 -2.13
CA ASN A 11 8.10 1.05 -3.22
C ASN A 11 8.58 -0.37 -3.52
N GLU A 12 9.89 -0.56 -3.57
CA GLU A 12 10.52 -1.87 -3.77
C GLU A 12 10.17 -2.85 -2.64
N THR A 13 10.22 -2.40 -1.38
CA THR A 13 9.86 -3.23 -0.23
C THR A 13 8.40 -3.68 -0.29
N LEU A 14 7.47 -2.79 -0.64
CA LEU A 14 6.06 -3.13 -0.80
C LEU A 14 5.85 -4.17 -1.91
N HIS A 15 6.51 -3.99 -3.06
CA HIS A 15 6.47 -4.96 -4.16
C HIS A 15 7.03 -6.33 -3.79
N GLN A 16 8.08 -6.37 -2.97
CA GLN A 16 8.69 -7.61 -2.50
C GLN A 16 7.81 -8.32 -1.46
N MET A 17 7.32 -7.59 -0.46
CA MET A 17 6.47 -8.15 0.60
C MET A 17 5.14 -8.66 0.04
N MET A 18 4.44 -7.86 -0.76
CA MET A 18 3.19 -8.28 -1.39
C MET A 18 3.38 -9.39 -2.43
N GLY A 19 4.56 -9.47 -3.06
CA GLY A 19 4.90 -10.57 -3.97
C GLY A 19 5.22 -11.88 -3.25
N LYS A 20 5.80 -11.81 -2.05
CA LYS A 20 6.20 -12.97 -1.24
C LYS A 20 5.03 -13.56 -0.46
N ASP A 21 4.13 -12.72 0.04
CA ASP A 21 3.02 -13.14 0.90
C ASP A 21 1.69 -12.58 0.38
N LYS A 22 0.74 -13.49 0.13
CA LYS A 22 -0.61 -13.16 -0.34
C LYS A 22 -1.47 -12.50 0.74
N ASN A 23 -1.08 -12.62 2.01
CA ASN A 23 -1.79 -12.05 3.16
C ASN A 23 -1.37 -10.60 3.45
N VAL A 24 -0.45 -10.02 2.67
CA VAL A 24 -0.06 -8.62 2.80
C VAL A 24 -0.99 -7.75 1.96
N PHE A 25 -1.62 -6.76 2.61
CA PHE A 25 -2.49 -5.76 2.01
C PHE A 25 -1.92 -4.37 2.25
N LEU A 26 -2.19 -3.45 1.33
CA LEU A 26 -1.89 -2.03 1.47
C LEU A 26 -3.21 -1.27 1.55
N ILE A 27 -3.46 -0.63 2.68
CA ILE A 27 -4.70 0.09 2.96
C ILE A 27 -4.33 1.49 3.42
N GLY A 28 -4.92 2.51 2.79
CA GLY A 28 -4.59 3.88 3.16
C GLY A 28 -5.23 4.94 2.26
N GLN A 29 -5.20 6.19 2.72
CA GLN A 29 -5.69 7.31 1.94
C GLN A 29 -4.81 7.57 0.71
N GLY A 30 -5.42 7.57 -0.46
CA GLY A 30 -4.74 7.90 -1.71
C GLY A 30 -3.69 6.88 -2.15
N VAL A 31 -3.67 5.67 -1.59
CA VAL A 31 -2.69 4.62 -1.94
C VAL A 31 -2.82 4.13 -3.39
N THR A 32 -4.00 4.33 -4.00
CA THR A 32 -4.27 4.05 -5.42
C THR A 32 -3.80 5.17 -6.35
N SER A 33 -3.39 6.33 -5.81
CA SER A 33 -2.89 7.47 -6.57
C SER A 33 -1.38 7.65 -6.35
N HIS A 34 -0.61 7.50 -7.43
CA HIS A 34 0.84 7.61 -7.43
C HIS A 34 1.34 9.01 -7.00
N TRP A 35 0.47 10.02 -7.02
CA TRP A 35 0.78 11.41 -6.66
C TRP A 35 0.54 11.73 -5.18
N TYR A 36 -0.37 11.00 -4.52
CA TYR A 36 -0.84 11.37 -3.18
C TYR A 36 0.12 10.91 -2.07
N VAL A 37 0.75 9.75 -2.26
CA VAL A 37 1.64 9.11 -1.26
C VAL A 37 3.12 9.23 -1.67
N GLY A 38 3.48 10.35 -2.30
CA GLY A 38 4.85 10.66 -2.66
C GLY A 38 5.53 9.60 -3.53
N THR A 39 4.80 9.00 -4.49
CA THR A 39 5.28 7.94 -5.41
C THR A 39 5.73 6.62 -4.75
N THR A 40 5.46 6.42 -3.45
CA THR A 40 5.82 5.18 -2.74
C THR A 40 5.01 3.96 -3.17
N THR A 41 3.84 4.13 -3.78
CA THR A 41 2.94 3.03 -4.17
C THR A 41 2.85 2.82 -5.68
N VAL A 42 3.80 3.39 -6.44
CA VAL A 42 3.84 3.31 -7.89
C VAL A 42 3.68 1.87 -8.37
N ARG A 43 2.67 1.66 -9.23
CA ARG A 43 2.31 0.39 -9.89
C ARG A 43 1.89 -0.75 -8.96
N LEU A 44 1.66 -0.51 -7.67
CA LEU A 44 1.14 -1.54 -6.77
C LEU A 44 -0.29 -1.91 -7.12
N ILE A 45 -1.16 -0.93 -7.41
CA ILE A 45 -2.55 -1.19 -7.79
C ILE A 45 -2.65 -2.00 -9.10
N ASP A 46 -1.77 -1.72 -10.07
CA ASP A 46 -1.72 -2.45 -11.34
C ASP A 46 -1.33 -3.93 -11.13
N ARG A 47 -0.46 -4.20 -10.14
CA ARG A 47 0.08 -5.54 -9.87
C ARG A 47 -0.77 -6.33 -8.87
N PHE A 48 -1.43 -5.65 -7.93
CA PHE A 48 -2.16 -6.24 -6.81
C PHE A 48 -3.53 -5.57 -6.62
N PRO A 49 -4.41 -5.59 -7.64
CA PRO A 49 -5.65 -4.81 -7.66
C PRO A 49 -6.59 -5.09 -6.48
N GLU A 50 -6.66 -6.34 -6.03
CA GLU A 50 -7.53 -6.76 -4.92
C GLU A 50 -6.92 -6.50 -3.53
N ARG A 51 -5.65 -6.07 -3.46
CA ARG A 51 -4.91 -5.92 -2.20
C ARG A 51 -4.38 -4.50 -1.95
N VAL A 52 -4.71 -3.54 -2.81
CA VAL A 52 -4.42 -2.11 -2.62
C VAL A 52 -5.74 -1.38 -2.49
N ILE A 53 -6.11 -1.04 -1.26
CA ILE A 53 -7.45 -0.58 -0.90
C ILE A 53 -7.37 0.90 -0.51
N ASN A 54 -8.02 1.74 -1.32
CA ASN A 54 -8.18 3.14 -0.98
C ASN A 54 -9.30 3.33 0.04
N THR A 55 -9.01 4.08 1.08
CA THR A 55 -9.94 4.40 2.15
C THR A 55 -10.49 5.83 2.00
N PRO A 56 -11.70 6.11 2.54
CA PRO A 56 -12.22 7.47 2.65
C PRO A 56 -11.30 8.37 3.50
N VAL A 57 -11.52 9.69 3.43
CA VAL A 57 -10.72 10.69 4.18
C VAL A 57 -11.01 10.66 5.69
N TYR A 58 -12.11 10.07 6.11
CA TYR A 58 -12.53 10.04 7.51
C TYR A 58 -11.83 8.93 8.29
N GLN A 59 -11.04 9.31 9.31
CA GLN A 59 -10.21 8.42 10.12
C GLN A 59 -10.99 7.28 10.81
N GLU A 60 -12.23 7.55 11.23
CA GLU A 60 -13.08 6.57 11.95
C GLU A 60 -13.35 5.30 11.13
N VAL A 61 -13.37 5.41 9.79
CA VAL A 61 -13.60 4.26 8.88
C VAL A 61 -12.38 3.31 8.83
N TYR A 62 -11.17 3.79 9.15
CA TYR A 62 -9.95 2.98 9.09
C TYR A 62 -9.89 1.95 10.21
N ASP A 63 -10.23 2.37 11.43
CA ASP A 63 -10.15 1.53 12.61
C ASP A 63 -11.14 0.37 12.51
N GLU A 64 -12.32 0.63 11.92
CA GLU A 64 -13.33 -0.39 11.66
C GLU A 64 -12.87 -1.40 10.59
N VAL A 65 -12.41 -0.95 9.42
CA VAL A 65 -11.97 -1.85 8.33
C VAL A 65 -10.74 -2.69 8.73
N SER A 66 -9.79 -2.09 9.46
CA SER A 66 -8.62 -2.80 9.98
C SER A 66 -9.04 -3.95 10.90
N SER A 67 -10.01 -3.72 11.79
CA SER A 67 -10.47 -4.74 12.74
C SER A 67 -11.05 -6.01 12.08
N TYR A 68 -11.69 -5.89 10.91
CA TYR A 68 -12.24 -7.03 10.17
C TYR A 68 -11.19 -7.90 9.47
N LEU A 69 -9.99 -7.36 9.19
CA LEU A 69 -8.91 -8.10 8.53
C LEU A 69 -8.06 -8.93 9.49
N TYR A 70 -8.21 -8.72 10.80
CA TYR A 70 -7.51 -9.48 11.85
C TYR A 70 -8.42 -10.50 12.57
N LEU A 71 -9.62 -10.76 12.05
CA LEU A 71 -10.53 -11.84 12.46
C LEU A 71 -10.44 -13.02 11.49
#